data_AF-A0A0M9ZK29-F1
#
_entry.id   AF-A0A0M9ZK29-F1
#
_cell.length_a   1.000
_cell.length_b   1.000
_cell.length_c   1.000
_cell.angle_alpha   90.00
_cell.angle_beta   90.00
_cell.angle_gamma   90.00
#
_symmetry.space_group_name_H-M   'P 1'
#
loop_
_entity.id
_entity.type
_entity.pdbx_description
1 polymer ?
#
loop_
_entity_poly.entity_id
_entity_poly.type
_entity_poly.pdbx_seq_one_letter_code
_entity_poly.pdbx_strand_id
1 'polypeptide(L)'
;MDMSSREIRMPLSEVVTVLQDLNEFVVSLDRLGSRQASGTADEYTVGKFIADRDVARRLARARHVISVALDAQLSEEENAEVDALCEQVRFYGTDTTANPSTDQSS
;
A
#
# COMPACT_ATOMS: atom_id res chain seq x y z
N MET A 1 -10.09 20.71 -12.30
CA MET A 1 -10.76 19.70 -13.14
C MET A 1 -11.42 18.68 -12.22
N ASP A 2 -12.48 17.99 -12.66
CA ASP A 2 -13.02 16.89 -11.87
C ASP A 2 -12.11 15.67 -11.99
N MET A 3 -11.34 15.36 -10.94
CA MET A 3 -10.46 14.18 -10.93
C MET A 3 -11.25 12.86 -11.01
N SER A 4 -12.53 12.85 -10.65
CA SER A 4 -13.37 11.65 -10.63
C SER A 4 -13.54 10.98 -12.00
N SER A 5 -13.36 11.74 -13.08
CA SER A 5 -13.56 11.26 -14.47
C SER A 5 -12.25 11.18 -15.28
N ARG A 6 -11.09 11.42 -14.65
CA ARG A 6 -9.80 11.48 -15.35
C ARG A 6 -9.26 10.06 -15.63
N GLU A 7 -9.03 9.76 -16.91
CA GLU A 7 -8.34 8.53 -17.30
C GLU A 7 -6.81 8.69 -17.26
N ILE A 8 -6.13 7.69 -16.69
CA ILE A 8 -4.67 7.54 -16.71
C ILE A 8 -4.32 6.34 -17.59
N ARG A 9 -3.48 6.56 -18.60
CA ARG A 9 -3.04 5.51 -19.53
C ARG A 9 -1.75 4.85 -19.04
N MET A 10 -1.70 3.53 -19.13
CA MET A 10 -0.54 2.72 -18.77
C MET A 10 -0.37 1.58 -19.77
N PRO A 11 0.87 1.11 -20.02
CA PRO A 11 1.10 -0.11 -20.76
C PRO A 11 0.34 -1.29 -20.11
N LEU A 12 -0.43 -2.03 -20.92
CA LEU A 12 -1.20 -3.16 -20.42
C LEU A 12 -0.32 -4.21 -19.74
N SER A 13 0.91 -4.42 -20.23
CA SER A 13 1.89 -5.34 -19.63
C SER A 13 2.25 -4.95 -18.19
N GLU A 14 2.39 -3.66 -17.91
CA GLU A 14 2.68 -3.15 -16.57
C GLU A 14 1.49 -3.35 -15.65
N VAL A 15 0.29 -3.00 -16.12
CA VAL A 15 -0.96 -3.23 -15.39
C VAL A 15 -1.16 -4.72 -15.07
N VAL A 16 -0.97 -5.61 -16.05
CA VAL A 16 -1.08 -7.06 -15.85
C VAL A 16 -0.08 -7.56 -14.81
N THR A 17 1.16 -7.06 -14.84
CA THR A 17 2.18 -7.46 -13.85
C THR A 17 1.77 -7.03 -12.44
N VAL A 18 1.30 -5.79 -12.28
CA VAL A 18 0.81 -5.29 -10.99
C VAL A 18 -0.39 -6.11 -10.50
N LEU A 19 -1.35 -6.41 -11.38
CA LEU A 19 -2.51 -7.21 -11.01
C LEU A 19 -2.16 -8.65 -10.62
N GLN A 20 -1.16 -9.27 -11.26
CA GLN A 20 -0.66 -10.58 -10.87
C GLN A 20 -0.05 -10.56 -9.47
N ASP A 21 0.79 -9.56 -9.17
CA ASP A 21 1.38 -9.36 -7.85
C ASP A 21 0.29 -9.15 -6.79
N LEU A 22 -0.65 -8.24 -7.03
CA LEU A 22 -1.75 -7.95 -6.11
C LEU A 22 -2.64 -9.17 -5.88
N ASN A 23 -2.97 -9.94 -6.92
CA ASN A 23 -3.78 -11.14 -6.78
C ASN A 23 -3.09 -12.21 -5.92
N GLU A 24 -1.79 -12.43 -6.13
CA GLU A 24 -1.02 -13.34 -5.28
C GLU A 24 -1.07 -12.91 -3.81
N PHE A 25 -0.85 -11.62 -3.54
CA PHE A 25 -0.78 -11.09 -2.17
C PHE A 25 -2.12 -11.13 -1.48
N VAL A 26 -3.19 -10.65 -2.12
CA VAL A 26 -4.53 -10.63 -1.54
C VAL A 26 -5.00 -12.05 -1.20
N VAL A 27 -4.89 -12.99 -2.15
CA VAL A 27 -5.34 -14.37 -1.93
C VAL A 27 -4.50 -15.08 -0.86
N SER A 28 -3.19 -14.86 -0.85
CA SER A 28 -2.31 -15.52 0.11
C SER A 28 -2.50 -14.95 1.52
N LEU A 29 -2.58 -13.62 1.66
CA LEU A 29 -2.79 -12.95 2.95
C LEU A 29 -4.17 -13.26 3.53
N ASP A 30 -5.22 -13.35 2.70
CA ASP A 30 -6.55 -13.78 3.15
C ASP A 30 -6.52 -15.20 3.74
N ARG A 31 -5.91 -16.15 3.02
CA ARG A 31 -5.78 -17.54 3.51
C ARG A 31 -4.92 -17.63 4.76
N LEU A 32 -3.82 -16.89 4.82
CA LEU A 32 -2.94 -16.86 5.99
C LEU A 32 -3.65 -16.23 7.20
N GLY A 33 -4.35 -15.12 7.01
CA GLY A 33 -5.13 -14.46 8.05
C GLY A 33 -6.26 -15.35 8.57
N SER A 34 -6.98 -16.05 7.68
CA SER A 34 -7.98 -17.05 8.06
C SER A 34 -7.37 -18.17 8.92
N ARG A 35 -6.19 -18.67 8.53
CA ARG A 35 -5.46 -19.69 9.31
C ARG A 35 -4.96 -19.15 10.65
N GLN A 36 -4.53 -17.90 10.74
CA GLN A 36 -4.18 -17.27 12.01
C GLN A 36 -5.40 -17.18 12.93
N ALA A 37 -6.55 -16.73 12.42
CA ALA A 37 -7.79 -16.67 13.17
C ALA A 37 -8.27 -18.06 13.65
N SER A 38 -7.98 -19.11 12.88
CA SER A 38 -8.30 -20.50 13.25
C SER A 38 -7.22 -21.17 14.12
N GLY A 39 -6.13 -20.47 14.48
CA GLY A 39 -5.01 -21.00 15.26
C GLY A 39 -4.10 -22.00 14.51
N THR A 40 -4.17 -22.05 13.17
CA THR A 40 -3.40 -22.99 12.32
C THR A 40 -2.24 -22.33 11.55
N ALA A 41 -2.01 -21.04 11.76
CA ALA A 41 -0.83 -20.30 11.34
C ALA A 41 -0.47 -19.28 12.42
N ASP A 42 0.83 -18.96 12.52
CA ASP A 42 1.37 -17.97 13.44
C ASP A 42 1.93 -16.75 12.69
N GLU A 43 2.35 -15.73 13.44
CA GLU A 43 2.96 -14.51 12.89
C GLU A 43 4.21 -14.82 12.05
N TYR A 44 4.98 -15.83 12.46
CA TYR A 44 6.16 -16.28 11.73
C TYR A 44 5.80 -16.75 10.31
N THR A 45 4.71 -17.49 10.16
CA THR A 45 4.23 -17.97 8.86
C THR A 45 3.88 -16.82 7.92
N VAL A 46 3.28 -15.74 8.43
CA VAL A 46 2.97 -14.53 7.64
C VAL A 46 4.25 -13.78 7.27
N GLY A 47 5.15 -13.55 8.24
CA GLY A 47 6.44 -12.90 7.99
C GLY A 47 7.27 -13.65 6.96
N LYS A 48 7.25 -14.99 7.00
CA LYS A 48 7.92 -15.84 6.01
C LYS A 48 7.33 -15.66 4.62
N PHE A 49 6.01 -15.60 4.47
CA PHE A 49 5.40 -15.31 3.16
C PHE A 49 5.86 -13.96 2.61
N ILE A 50 5.88 -12.91 3.45
CA ILE A 50 6.32 -11.56 3.05
C ILE A 50 7.77 -11.58 2.55
N ALA A 51 8.64 -12.29 3.27
CA ALA A 51 10.06 -12.40 2.92
C ALA A 51 10.29 -13.29 1.68
N ASP A 52 9.79 -14.52 1.67
CA ASP A 52 10.05 -15.51 0.61
C ASP A 52 9.48 -15.07 -0.75
N ARG A 53 8.45 -14.23 -0.76
CA ARG A 53 7.77 -13.76 -1.98
C ARG A 53 8.13 -12.34 -2.37
N ASP A 54 9.08 -11.71 -1.66
CA ASP A 54 9.53 -10.34 -1.89
C ASP A 54 8.38 -9.32 -1.94
N VAL A 55 7.37 -9.49 -1.07
CA VAL A 55 6.10 -8.75 -1.15
C VAL A 55 6.34 -7.23 -1.12
N ALA A 56 7.17 -6.74 -0.19
CA ALA A 56 7.47 -5.32 -0.06
C ALA A 56 8.12 -4.73 -1.32
N ARG A 57 9.09 -5.43 -1.91
CA ARG A 57 9.78 -4.99 -3.13
C ARG A 57 8.84 -4.94 -4.32
N ARG A 58 7.95 -5.92 -4.47
CA ARG A 58 6.96 -5.99 -5.55
C ARG A 58 5.88 -4.92 -5.41
N LEU A 59 5.41 -4.65 -4.19
CA LEU A 59 4.49 -3.53 -3.91
C LEU A 59 5.16 -2.17 -4.18
N ALA A 60 6.42 -1.98 -3.79
CA ALA A 60 7.17 -0.77 -4.10
C ALA A 60 7.30 -0.55 -5.62
N ARG A 61 7.58 -1.63 -6.38
CA ARG A 61 7.58 -1.59 -7.84
C ARG A 61 6.20 -1.21 -8.39
N ALA A 62 5.13 -1.83 -7.90
CA ALA A 62 3.77 -1.53 -8.35
C ALA A 62 3.42 -0.04 -8.12
N ARG A 63 3.72 0.49 -6.93
CA ARG A 63 3.55 1.91 -6.62
C ARG A 63 4.35 2.79 -7.56
N HIS A 64 5.63 2.48 -7.79
CA HIS A 64 6.49 3.26 -8.68
C HIS A 64 5.94 3.31 -10.11
N VAL A 65 5.51 2.16 -10.65
CA VAL A 65 4.93 2.07 -12.01
C VAL A 65 3.68 2.94 -12.15
N ILE A 66 2.83 2.98 -11.12
CA ILE A 66 1.65 3.86 -11.09
C ILE A 66 2.08 5.32 -10.99
N SER A 67 3.01 5.67 -10.08
CA SER A 67 3.51 7.04 -9.93
C SER A 67 4.10 7.60 -11.23
N VAL A 68 4.93 6.83 -11.94
CA VAL A 68 5.48 7.26 -13.23
C VAL A 68 4.39 7.56 -14.26
N ALA A 69 3.32 6.77 -14.28
CA ALA A 69 2.20 7.02 -15.18
C ALA A 69 1.41 8.28 -14.83
N LEU A 70 1.30 8.60 -13.53
CA LEU A 70 0.68 9.82 -13.02
C LEU A 70 1.55 11.04 -13.35
N ASP A 71 2.85 11.00 -13.03
CA ASP A 71 3.82 12.06 -13.34
C ASP A 71 3.84 12.43 -14.82
N ALA A 72 3.66 11.45 -15.71
CA ALA A 72 3.63 11.66 -17.15
C ALA A 72 2.34 12.33 -17.67
N GLN A 73 1.26 12.36 -16.89
CA GLN A 73 -0.09 12.73 -17.36
C GLN A 73 -0.79 13.79 -16.53
N LEU A 74 -0.30 14.08 -15.32
CA LEU A 74 -0.86 15.05 -14.39
C LEU A 74 0.06 16.25 -14.25
N SER A 75 -0.53 17.41 -13.92
CA SER A 75 0.26 18.58 -13.49
C SER A 75 0.93 18.33 -12.14
N GLU A 76 1.86 19.21 -11.77
CA GLU A 76 2.47 19.18 -10.44
C GLU A 76 1.41 19.34 -9.32
N GLU A 77 0.43 20.23 -9.50
CA GLU A 77 -0.64 20.41 -8.52
C GLU A 77 -1.54 19.16 -8.40
N GLU A 78 -1.85 18.51 -9.53
CA GLU A 78 -2.65 17.29 -9.55
C GLU A 78 -1.90 16.12 -8.89
N ASN A 79 -0.60 15.96 -9.13
CA ASN A 79 0.22 14.94 -8.46
C ASN A 79 0.32 15.20 -6.95
N ALA A 80 0.49 16.46 -6.54
CA ALA A 80 0.50 16.83 -5.13
C ALA A 80 -0.84 16.51 -4.44
N GLU A 81 -1.97 16.68 -5.15
CA GLU A 81 -3.29 16.30 -4.63
C GLU A 81 -3.40 14.78 -4.45
N VAL A 82 -2.91 13.98 -5.40
CA VAL A 82 -2.87 12.51 -5.29
C VAL A 82 -1.99 12.05 -4.12
N ASP A 83 -0.82 12.66 -3.92
CA ASP A 83 0.05 12.35 -2.79
C ASP A 83 -0.61 12.68 -1.45
N ALA A 84 -1.26 13.85 -1.34
CA ALA A 84 -2.01 14.23 -0.15
C ALA A 84 -3.18 13.27 0.15
N LEU A 85 -3.82 12.69 -0.86
CA LEU A 85 -4.82 11.63 -0.69
C LEU A 85 -4.18 10.31 -0.21
N CYS A 86 -3.00 9.98 -0.71
CA CYS A 86 -2.28 8.77 -0.30
C CYS A 86 -1.77 8.85 1.15
N GLU A 87 -1.46 10.05 1.66
CA GLU A 87 -1.03 10.25 3.05
C GLU A 87 -2.15 10.10 4.09
N GLN A 88 -3.41 10.13 3.68
CA GLN A 88 -4.57 10.00 4.58
C GLN A 88 -4.82 8.56 5.06
N VAL A 89 -4.11 7.58 4.50
CA VAL A 89 -4.26 6.18 4.90
C VAL A 89 -3.53 5.88 6.21
N ARG A 90 -3.96 4.84 6.92
CA ARG A 90 -3.29 4.41 8.15
C ARG A 90 -1.98 3.69 7.84
N PHE A 91 -0.89 4.15 8.44
CA PHE A 91 0.40 3.47 8.44
C PHE A 91 0.59 2.71 9.76
N TYR A 92 1.06 1.47 9.66
CA TYR A 92 1.42 0.68 10.84
C TYR A 92 2.91 0.84 11.14
N GLY A 93 3.28 0.95 12.42
CA GLY A 93 4.67 1.11 12.86
C GLY A 93 5.15 2.56 12.99
N THR A 94 4.28 3.55 12.77
CA THR A 94 4.55 4.98 12.96
C THR A 94 4.15 5.50 14.35
N ASP A 95 3.65 4.64 15.24
CA ASP A 95 3.36 4.97 16.64
C ASP A 95 4.66 5.10 17.46
N THR A 96 5.48 6.09 17.13
CA THR A 96 6.50 6.63 18.04
C THR A 96 5.90 7.86 18.73
N THR A 97 5.24 7.62 19.85
CA THR A 97 5.07 8.55 20.99
C THR A 97 4.73 10.01 20.64
N ALA A 98 3.47 10.30 20.31
CA ALA A 98 2.90 11.58 20.72
C ALA A 98 2.61 11.49 22.23
N ASN A 99 3.49 12.06 23.06
CA ASN A 99 3.23 12.25 24.49
C ASN A 99 1.82 12.87 24.66
N PRO A 100 0.92 12.30 25.48
CA PRO A 100 -0.19 13.09 25.97
C PRO A 100 0.41 14.14 26.89
N SER A 101 0.32 15.41 26.48
CA SER A 101 0.54 16.55 27.35
C SER A 101 -0.23 16.32 28.65
N THR A 102 0.49 15.95 29.71
CA THR A 102 -0.05 15.98 31.07
C THR A 102 0.17 17.40 31.56
N ASP A 103 -0.76 18.26 31.20
CA ASP A 103 -1.05 19.46 31.95
C ASP A 103 -2.00 19.03 33.08
N GLN A 104 -1.47 18.79 34.29
CA GLN A 104 -2.20 18.87 35.56
C GLN A 104 -1.27 19.23 36.73
N SER A 105 -1.31 20.51 37.10
CA SER A 105 -1.38 21.07 38.45
C SER A 105 -0.36 20.67 39.54
N SER A 106 0.45 21.65 39.96
CA SER A 106 0.54 22.15 41.36
C SER A 106 1.14 23.55 41.38
#